data_AF-A0A645AYC1-F1
#
_entry.id   AF-A0A645AYC1-F1
#
_cell.length_a   1.000
_cell.length_b   1.000
_cell.length_c   1.000
_cell.angle_alpha   90.00
_cell.angle_beta   90.00
_cell.angle_gamma   90.00
#
_symmetry.space_group_name_H-M   'P 1'
#
loop_
_entity.id
_entity.type
_entity.pdbx_description
1 polymer ?
#
loop_
_entity_poly.entity_id
_entity_poly.type
_entity_poly.pdbx_seq_one_letter_code
_entity_poly.pdbx_strand_id
1 'polypeptide(L)'
;MKAIFFILLSVLINTEALSQKNNLRNETADLITSVLLIRDINPTEQQESDTINELFEFSLAHYLERKGFEELVIKKAFQFLYRNGSSEYSDSPEERSMRSRRALCFASIALLSKSENRLTFIDYSHFSMMGSFENPNISLLEERLLGLLWLKILIKKDNKALTKTDLQKIEEYINLQSDNLSPSIKEKTNHLIKTYSTNIK
;
A
#
# COMPACT_ATOMS: atom_id res chain seq x y z
N MET A 1 44.82 -17.54 4.60
CA MET A 1 44.52 -16.17 4.13
C MET A 1 43.41 -16.10 3.07
N LYS A 2 43.45 -16.89 1.98
CA LYS A 2 42.40 -16.83 0.93
C LYS A 2 40.97 -17.11 1.45
N ALA A 3 40.79 -18.13 2.31
CA ALA A 3 39.48 -18.46 2.87
C ALA A 3 38.88 -17.35 3.75
N ILE A 4 39.70 -16.67 4.55
CA ILE A 4 39.28 -15.55 5.41
C ILE A 4 38.86 -14.35 4.55
N PHE A 5 39.57 -14.08 3.46
CA PHE A 5 39.21 -13.04 2.50
C PHE A 5 37.85 -13.32 1.82
N PHE A 6 37.59 -14.57 1.41
CA PHE A 6 36.29 -14.94 0.84
C PHE A 6 35.13 -14.82 1.85
N ILE A 7 35.38 -15.16 3.13
CA ILE A 7 34.38 -14.97 4.20
C ILE A 7 34.09 -13.49 4.42
N LEU A 8 35.11 -12.64 4.52
CA LEU A 8 34.93 -11.19 4.63
C LEU A 8 34.22 -10.58 3.42
N LEU A 9 34.58 -11.00 2.20
CA LEU A 9 33.96 -10.51 0.97
C LEU A 9 32.48 -10.91 0.89
N SER A 10 32.15 -12.16 1.25
CA SER A 10 30.76 -12.63 1.32
C SER A 10 29.94 -11.95 2.41
N VAL A 11 30.54 -11.61 3.56
CA VAL A 11 29.87 -10.82 4.61
C VAL A 11 29.58 -9.40 4.10
N LEU A 12 30.56 -8.71 3.50
CA LEU A 12 30.39 -7.36 2.95
C LEU A 12 29.29 -7.28 1.89
N ILE A 13 29.31 -8.21 0.93
CA ILE A 13 28.30 -8.28 -0.15
C ILE A 13 26.91 -8.56 0.42
N ASN A 14 26.80 -9.45 1.42
CA ASN A 14 25.51 -9.75 2.04
C ASN A 14 24.97 -8.57 2.87
N THR A 15 25.84 -7.80 3.53
CA THR A 15 25.41 -6.60 4.28
C THR A 15 24.94 -5.48 3.37
N GLU A 16 25.62 -5.24 2.25
CA GLU A 16 25.20 -4.23 1.26
C GLU A 16 23.88 -4.61 0.61
N ALA A 17 23.72 -5.88 0.21
CA ALA A 17 22.47 -6.38 -0.37
C ALA A 17 21.30 -6.32 0.62
N LEU A 18 21.52 -6.62 1.91
CA LEU A 18 20.50 -6.51 2.95
C LEU A 18 20.13 -5.04 3.22
N SER A 19 21.12 -4.14 3.26
CA SER A 19 20.94 -2.71 3.44
C SER A 19 20.12 -2.10 2.30
N GLN A 20 20.49 -2.39 1.05
CA GLN A 20 19.77 -1.92 -0.13
C GLN A 20 18.33 -2.45 -0.19
N LYS A 21 18.12 -3.72 0.18
CA LYS A 21 16.79 -4.33 0.25
C LYS A 21 15.91 -3.67 1.31
N ASN A 22 16.45 -3.38 2.50
CA ASN A 22 15.72 -2.69 3.55
C ASN A 22 15.38 -1.25 3.14
N ASN A 23 16.29 -0.57 2.44
CA ASN A 23 16.04 0.79 1.96
C ASN A 23 14.89 0.83 0.93
N LEU A 24 14.91 -0.02 -0.09
CA LEU A 24 13.83 -0.07 -1.11
C LEU A 24 12.46 -0.38 -0.49
N ARG A 25 12.43 -1.26 0.50
CA ARG A 25 11.21 -1.63 1.22
C ARG A 25 10.63 -0.44 2.01
N ASN A 26 11.49 0.31 2.69
CA ASN A 26 11.09 1.51 3.43
C ASN A 26 10.66 2.63 2.48
N GLU A 27 11.39 2.88 1.39
CA GLU A 27 10.99 3.86 0.36
C GLU A 27 9.61 3.53 -0.24
N THR A 28 9.31 2.24 -0.43
CA THR A 28 7.99 1.78 -0.88
C THR A 28 6.91 2.08 0.17
N ALA A 29 7.18 1.79 1.44
CA ALA A 29 6.25 2.06 2.54
C ALA A 29 5.98 3.56 2.75
N ASP A 30 7.01 4.38 2.57
CA ASP A 30 6.90 5.84 2.66
C ASP A 30 5.99 6.38 1.54
N LEU A 31 6.13 5.88 0.31
CA LEU A 31 5.22 6.22 -0.78
C LEU A 31 3.79 5.81 -0.45
N ILE A 32 3.57 4.55 -0.02
CA ILE A 32 2.27 4.01 0.36
C ILE A 32 1.59 4.91 1.40
N THR A 33 2.30 5.25 2.47
CA THR A 33 1.78 6.10 3.55
C THR A 33 1.48 7.51 3.06
N SER A 34 2.32 8.07 2.18
CA SER A 34 2.11 9.42 1.66
C SER A 34 0.83 9.57 0.82
N VAL A 35 0.34 8.49 0.22
CA VAL A 35 -0.81 8.53 -0.69
C VAL A 35 -2.08 7.86 -0.14
N LEU A 36 -1.97 6.83 0.72
CA LEU A 36 -3.14 6.09 1.19
C LEU A 36 -3.91 6.79 2.32
N LEU A 37 -3.24 7.57 3.15
CA LEU A 37 -3.88 8.15 4.33
C LEU A 37 -5.07 9.05 3.95
N ILE A 38 -6.12 8.95 4.75
CA ILE A 38 -7.36 9.68 4.53
C ILE A 38 -7.23 11.06 5.16
N ARG A 39 -7.48 12.08 4.33
CA ARG A 39 -7.65 13.46 4.79
C ARG A 39 -9.12 13.78 4.65
N ASP A 40 -9.85 13.70 5.74
CA ASP A 40 -11.26 14.07 5.76
C ASP A 40 -11.38 15.60 5.88
N ILE A 41 -12.31 16.18 5.15
CA ILE A 41 -12.58 17.62 5.23
C ILE A 41 -13.79 17.85 6.14
N ASN A 42 -14.61 16.82 6.35
CA ASN A 42 -15.73 16.88 7.25
C ASN A 42 -15.27 16.62 8.70
N PRO A 43 -15.38 17.60 9.62
CA PRO A 43 -14.90 17.45 10.98
C PRO A 43 -15.65 16.39 11.80
N THR A 44 -16.90 16.06 11.46
CA THR A 44 -17.67 15.03 12.18
C THR A 44 -17.14 13.62 11.90
N GLU A 45 -16.48 13.47 10.77
CA GLU A 45 -16.03 12.23 10.15
C GLU A 45 -14.51 12.02 10.33
N GLN A 46 -13.79 13.11 10.62
CA GLN A 46 -12.34 13.15 10.80
C GLN A 46 -11.82 12.15 11.84
N GLN A 47 -12.48 12.04 12.99
CA GLN A 47 -12.03 11.15 14.07
C GLN A 47 -12.02 9.67 13.65
N GLU A 48 -12.99 9.25 12.84
CA GLU A 48 -13.03 7.89 12.32
C GLU A 48 -11.91 7.66 11.30
N SER A 49 -11.75 8.59 10.36
CA SER A 49 -10.66 8.55 9.37
C SER A 49 -9.28 8.50 10.04
N ASP A 50 -9.05 9.28 11.09
CA ASP A 50 -7.79 9.28 11.84
C ASP A 50 -7.55 7.96 12.55
N THR A 51 -8.58 7.38 13.18
CA THR A 51 -8.44 6.07 13.83
C THR A 51 -8.11 4.97 12.81
N ILE A 52 -8.67 5.05 11.60
CA ILE A 52 -8.38 4.10 10.52
C ILE A 52 -6.97 4.30 9.96
N ASN A 53 -6.52 5.56 9.85
CA ASN A 53 -5.13 5.89 9.48
C ASN A 53 -4.14 5.28 10.47
N GLU A 54 -4.36 5.48 11.78
CA GLU A 54 -3.51 4.91 12.84
C GLU A 54 -3.46 3.37 12.77
N LEU A 55 -4.60 2.73 12.50
CA LEU A 55 -4.66 1.28 12.33
C LEU A 55 -3.85 0.81 11.12
N PHE A 56 -3.93 1.54 10.01
CA PHE A 56 -3.18 1.22 8.81
C PHE A 56 -1.67 1.39 9.03
N GLU A 57 -1.24 2.51 9.60
CA GLU A 57 0.17 2.77 9.91
C GLU A 57 0.74 1.71 10.86
N PHE A 58 0.01 1.38 11.92
CA PHE A 58 0.38 0.30 12.83
C PHE A 58 0.55 -1.03 12.06
N SER A 59 -0.43 -1.38 11.22
CA SER A 59 -0.43 -2.63 10.46
C SER A 59 0.75 -2.70 9.48
N LEU A 60 1.08 -1.58 8.84
CA LEU A 60 2.20 -1.47 7.92
C LEU A 60 3.53 -1.62 8.65
N ALA A 61 3.73 -0.89 9.76
CA ALA A 61 4.92 -1.01 10.58
C ALA A 61 5.11 -2.45 11.11
N HIS A 62 4.03 -3.07 11.60
CA HIS A 62 4.05 -4.43 12.11
C HIS A 62 4.42 -5.47 11.03
N TYR A 63 3.90 -5.28 9.82
CA TYR A 63 4.28 -6.07 8.65
C TYR A 63 5.75 -5.86 8.25
N LEU A 64 6.22 -4.61 8.28
CA LEU A 64 7.62 -4.27 8.01
C LEU A 64 8.55 -4.93 9.04
N GLU A 65 8.17 -4.98 10.30
CA GLU A 65 8.96 -5.63 11.35
C GLU A 65 8.84 -7.16 11.35
N ARG A 66 8.06 -7.74 10.41
CA ARG A 66 7.82 -9.19 10.28
C ARG A 66 7.25 -9.81 11.55
N LYS A 67 6.45 -9.04 12.28
CA LYS A 67 5.76 -9.51 13.49
C LYS A 67 4.58 -10.42 13.12
N GLY A 68 4.09 -11.15 14.12
CA GLY A 68 3.04 -12.16 13.98
C GLY A 68 1.65 -11.58 13.75
N PHE A 69 0.65 -12.47 13.77
CA PHE A 69 -0.76 -12.12 13.65
C PHE A 69 -1.27 -11.32 14.85
N GLU A 70 -2.06 -10.27 14.62
CA GLU A 70 -2.63 -9.38 15.66
C GLU A 70 -4.16 -9.38 15.59
N GLU A 71 -4.79 -10.29 16.34
CA GLU A 71 -6.23 -10.53 16.28
C GLU A 71 -7.07 -9.30 16.66
N LEU A 72 -6.66 -8.57 17.70
CA LEU A 72 -7.40 -7.42 18.21
C LEU A 72 -7.47 -6.28 17.18
N VAL A 73 -6.38 -6.06 16.45
CA VAL A 73 -6.28 -5.01 15.43
C VAL A 73 -7.14 -5.39 14.21
N ILE A 74 -7.08 -6.65 13.78
CA ILE A 74 -7.94 -7.18 12.71
C ILE A 74 -9.42 -7.06 13.09
N LYS A 75 -9.80 -7.42 14.33
CA LYS A 75 -11.17 -7.28 14.82
C LYS A 75 -11.63 -5.82 14.77
N LYS A 76 -10.78 -4.88 15.18
CA LYS A 76 -11.09 -3.44 15.13
C LYS A 76 -11.27 -2.96 13.69
N ALA A 77 -10.43 -3.41 12.75
CA ALA A 77 -10.59 -3.11 11.32
C ALA A 77 -11.91 -3.66 10.76
N PHE A 78 -12.31 -4.88 11.11
CA PHE A 78 -13.62 -5.43 10.72
C PHE A 78 -14.81 -4.65 11.29
N GLN A 79 -14.71 -4.12 12.51
CA GLN A 79 -15.76 -3.27 13.08
C GLN A 79 -15.95 -1.97 12.27
N PHE A 80 -14.85 -1.34 11.85
CA PHE A 80 -14.92 -0.16 10.97
C PHE A 80 -15.47 -0.50 9.58
N LEU A 81 -15.09 -1.65 9.01
CA LEU A 81 -15.67 -2.14 7.76
C LEU A 81 -17.19 -2.27 7.84
N TYR A 82 -17.69 -2.87 8.93
CA TYR A 82 -19.14 -3.05 9.13
C TYR A 82 -19.88 -1.71 9.21
N ARG A 83 -19.35 -0.74 9.96
CA ARG A 83 -19.93 0.61 10.09
C ARG A 83 -19.95 1.36 8.76
N ASN A 84 -18.93 1.17 7.94
CA ASN A 84 -18.80 1.80 6.63
C ASN A 84 -19.49 1.01 5.49
N GLY A 85 -20.19 -0.09 5.79
CA GLY A 85 -20.82 -0.97 4.80
C GLY A 85 -22.30 -0.67 4.49
N SER A 86 -22.92 0.30 5.19
CA SER A 86 -24.38 0.46 5.24
C SER A 86 -24.93 1.71 4.51
N SER A 87 -24.14 2.42 3.71
CA SER A 87 -24.57 3.68 3.07
C SER A 87 -25.34 3.47 1.77
N GLU A 88 -26.43 4.22 1.59
CA GLU A 88 -27.14 4.32 0.31
C GLU A 88 -26.26 5.05 -0.73
N TYR A 89 -26.19 4.48 -1.94
CA TYR A 89 -25.26 4.86 -3.00
C TYR A 89 -25.62 6.21 -3.64
N SER A 90 -25.05 7.29 -3.12
CA SER A 90 -24.94 8.58 -3.81
C SER A 90 -23.47 8.86 -4.14
N ASP A 91 -23.17 9.43 -5.31
CA ASP A 91 -21.81 9.90 -5.63
C ASP A 91 -21.53 11.23 -4.90
N SER A 92 -21.28 11.13 -3.60
CA SER A 92 -20.99 12.24 -2.70
C SER A 92 -19.54 12.19 -2.18
N PRO A 93 -18.97 13.32 -1.74
CA PRO A 93 -17.69 13.33 -1.01
C PRO A 93 -17.64 12.35 0.17
N GLU A 94 -18.75 12.20 0.88
CA GLU A 94 -18.93 11.27 2.00
C GLU A 94 -18.77 9.82 1.54
N GLU A 95 -19.40 9.42 0.44
CA GLU A 95 -19.24 8.06 -0.13
C GLU A 95 -17.80 7.80 -0.56
N ARG A 96 -17.10 8.79 -1.13
CA ARG A 96 -15.66 8.67 -1.45
C ARG A 96 -14.80 8.48 -0.20
N SER A 97 -15.11 9.17 0.89
CA SER A 97 -14.44 8.98 2.18
C SER A 97 -14.70 7.57 2.72
N MET A 98 -15.96 7.12 2.75
CA MET A 98 -16.34 5.77 3.19
C MET A 98 -15.65 4.67 2.36
N ARG A 99 -15.61 4.80 1.03
CA ARG A 99 -14.85 3.90 0.14
C ARG A 99 -13.37 3.81 0.51
N SER A 100 -12.75 4.95 0.78
CA SER A 100 -11.35 5.02 1.18
C SER A 100 -11.12 4.36 2.54
N ARG A 101 -12.02 4.60 3.51
CA ARG A 101 -11.99 3.94 4.83
C ARG A 101 -12.11 2.44 4.73
N ARG A 102 -13.07 1.94 3.92
CA ARG A 102 -13.21 0.50 3.64
C ARG A 102 -11.92 -0.08 3.06
N ALA A 103 -11.34 0.60 2.08
CA ALA A 103 -10.09 0.18 1.47
C ALA A 103 -8.94 0.09 2.50
N LEU A 104 -8.72 1.13 3.31
CA LEU A 104 -7.67 1.12 4.33
C LEU A 104 -7.89 0.02 5.39
N CYS A 105 -9.14 -0.25 5.77
CA CYS A 105 -9.44 -1.35 6.69
C CYS A 105 -9.08 -2.71 6.06
N PHE A 106 -9.45 -2.96 4.80
CA PHE A 106 -9.05 -4.18 4.10
C PHE A 106 -7.54 -4.29 3.93
N ALA A 107 -6.85 -3.18 3.61
CA ALA A 107 -5.40 -3.13 3.53
C ALA A 107 -4.72 -3.46 4.88
N SER A 108 -5.25 -2.93 5.98
CA SER A 108 -4.78 -3.24 7.34
C SER A 108 -4.92 -4.72 7.67
N ILE A 109 -6.08 -5.31 7.34
CA ILE A 109 -6.32 -6.75 7.51
C ILE A 109 -5.37 -7.56 6.63
N ALA A 110 -5.12 -7.15 5.39
CA ALA A 110 -4.18 -7.82 4.50
C ALA A 110 -2.76 -7.88 5.08
N LEU A 111 -2.28 -6.76 5.64
CA LEU A 111 -0.96 -6.63 6.25
C LEU A 111 -0.79 -7.57 7.47
N LEU A 112 -1.84 -7.73 8.28
CA LEU A 112 -1.81 -8.55 9.48
C LEU A 112 -2.21 -10.02 9.26
N SER A 113 -2.78 -10.34 8.09
CA SER A 113 -3.24 -11.69 7.75
C SER A 113 -2.09 -12.64 7.42
N LYS A 114 -2.41 -13.95 7.49
CA LYS A 114 -1.54 -15.02 6.96
C LYS A 114 -1.30 -14.84 5.46
N SER A 115 -0.14 -15.31 4.98
CA SER A 115 0.34 -15.10 3.61
C SER A 115 -0.66 -15.48 2.52
N GLU A 116 -1.42 -16.54 2.74
CA GLU A 116 -2.43 -17.08 1.79
C GLU A 116 -3.60 -16.13 1.52
N ASN A 117 -3.98 -15.29 2.50
CA ASN A 117 -5.16 -14.42 2.40
C ASN A 117 -4.82 -12.96 2.10
N ARG A 118 -3.53 -12.57 2.17
CA ARG A 118 -3.12 -11.16 2.03
C ARG A 118 -3.59 -10.55 0.71
N LEU A 119 -3.33 -11.25 -0.40
CA LEU A 119 -3.66 -10.72 -1.73
C LEU A 119 -5.17 -10.61 -1.94
N THR A 120 -5.97 -11.52 -1.38
CA THR A 120 -7.44 -11.45 -1.42
C THR A 120 -7.94 -10.18 -0.74
N PHE A 121 -7.44 -9.85 0.44
CA PHE A 121 -7.83 -8.61 1.12
C PHE A 121 -7.34 -7.35 0.41
N ILE A 122 -6.17 -7.39 -0.25
CA ILE A 122 -5.75 -6.29 -1.13
C ILE A 122 -6.70 -6.13 -2.32
N ASP A 123 -7.17 -7.22 -2.92
CA ASP A 123 -8.13 -7.14 -4.02
C ASP A 123 -9.47 -6.55 -3.52
N TYR A 124 -9.95 -6.92 -2.32
CA TYR A 124 -11.11 -6.28 -1.70
C TYR A 124 -10.91 -4.79 -1.41
N SER A 125 -9.71 -4.40 -0.98
CA SER A 125 -9.34 -3.00 -0.81
C SER A 125 -9.47 -2.23 -2.13
N HIS A 126 -8.95 -2.80 -3.21
CA HIS A 126 -9.02 -2.20 -4.54
C HIS A 126 -10.47 -2.08 -5.03
N PHE A 127 -11.27 -3.14 -4.92
CA PHE A 127 -12.69 -3.11 -5.28
C PHE A 127 -13.49 -2.09 -4.47
N SER A 128 -13.13 -1.85 -3.21
CA SER A 128 -13.81 -0.85 -2.37
C SER A 128 -13.61 0.58 -2.87
N MET A 129 -12.50 0.86 -3.57
CA MET A 129 -12.21 2.18 -4.13
C MET A 129 -12.77 2.38 -5.54
N MET A 130 -12.87 1.30 -6.33
CA MET A 130 -13.39 1.37 -7.70
C MET A 130 -14.93 1.48 -7.74
N GLY A 131 -15.46 2.43 -8.51
CA GLY A 131 -16.90 2.56 -8.81
C GLY A 131 -17.17 3.64 -9.87
N SER A 132 -18.40 3.75 -10.37
CA SER A 132 -18.79 4.82 -11.30
C SER A 132 -18.92 6.14 -10.55
N PHE A 133 -18.15 7.15 -10.98
CA PHE A 133 -18.26 8.52 -10.49
C PHE A 133 -18.86 9.38 -11.60
N GLU A 134 -19.94 10.10 -11.30
CA GLU A 134 -20.55 11.09 -12.18
C GLU A 134 -19.82 12.44 -12.08
N ASN A 135 -19.06 12.72 -11.02
CA ASN A 135 -18.17 13.89 -10.95
C ASN A 135 -17.06 13.75 -9.90
N PRO A 136 -15.78 13.67 -10.29
CA PRO A 136 -14.76 13.36 -9.30
C PRO A 136 -13.84 14.57 -9.09
N ASN A 137 -13.58 14.90 -7.83
CA ASN A 137 -12.26 15.38 -7.47
C ASN A 137 -11.34 14.16 -7.60
N ILE A 138 -10.96 13.87 -8.85
CA ILE A 138 -10.28 12.64 -9.32
C ILE A 138 -9.00 12.46 -8.52
N SER A 139 -8.00 13.32 -8.76
CA SER A 139 -6.62 13.28 -8.23
C SER A 139 -6.34 12.49 -6.94
N LEU A 140 -7.07 12.73 -5.84
CA LEU A 140 -6.83 12.07 -4.55
C LEU A 140 -7.17 10.57 -4.57
N LEU A 141 -8.14 10.13 -5.37
CA LEU A 141 -8.51 8.73 -5.48
C LEU A 141 -7.45 7.96 -6.27
N GLU A 142 -6.90 8.55 -7.33
CA GLU A 142 -5.90 7.95 -8.21
C GLU A 142 -4.58 7.74 -7.47
N GLU A 143 -4.15 8.71 -6.67
CA GLU A 143 -2.98 8.56 -5.82
C GLU A 143 -3.17 7.44 -4.79
N ARG A 144 -4.36 7.30 -4.19
CA ARG A 144 -4.67 6.20 -3.27
C ARG A 144 -4.69 4.84 -3.98
N LEU A 145 -5.31 4.74 -5.16
CA LEU A 145 -5.29 3.52 -5.97
C LEU A 145 -3.84 3.12 -6.32
N LEU A 146 -3.00 4.08 -6.69
CA LEU A 146 -1.57 3.86 -6.89
C LEU A 146 -0.89 3.33 -5.61
N GLY A 147 -1.24 3.88 -4.44
CA GLY A 147 -0.80 3.36 -3.14
C GLY A 147 -1.17 1.90 -2.91
N LEU A 148 -2.39 1.49 -3.27
CA LEU A 148 -2.83 0.09 -3.16
C LEU A 148 -2.05 -0.82 -4.13
N LEU A 149 -1.75 -0.34 -5.34
CA LEU A 149 -0.90 -1.07 -6.27
C LEU A 149 0.50 -1.29 -5.68
N TRP A 150 1.10 -0.26 -5.09
CA TRP A 150 2.41 -0.38 -4.41
C TRP A 150 2.36 -1.30 -3.19
N LEU A 151 1.28 -1.29 -2.42
CA LEU A 151 1.10 -2.23 -1.32
C LEU A 151 1.04 -3.68 -1.82
N LYS A 152 0.40 -3.92 -2.97
CA LYS A 152 0.41 -5.23 -3.65
C LYS A 152 1.83 -5.62 -4.07
N ILE A 153 2.62 -4.69 -4.63
CA ILE A 153 4.04 -4.93 -4.97
C ILE A 153 4.84 -5.32 -3.74
N LEU A 154 4.69 -4.57 -2.64
CA LEU A 154 5.38 -4.83 -1.38
C LEU A 154 5.10 -6.26 -0.88
N ILE A 155 3.83 -6.67 -0.87
CA ILE A 155 3.43 -8.02 -0.45
C ILE A 155 3.95 -9.09 -1.40
N LYS A 156 3.82 -8.89 -2.72
CA LYS A 156 4.31 -9.84 -3.72
C LYS A 156 5.84 -9.99 -3.67
N LYS A 157 6.57 -8.90 -3.42
CA LYS A 157 8.03 -8.94 -3.28
C LYS A 157 8.45 -9.81 -2.10
N ASP A 158 7.84 -9.61 -0.93
CA ASP A 158 8.15 -10.40 0.27
C ASP A 158 7.76 -11.88 0.09
N ASN A 159 6.69 -12.15 -0.65
CA ASN A 159 6.27 -13.51 -1.04
C ASN A 159 7.08 -14.12 -2.20
N LYS A 160 8.10 -13.42 -2.75
CA LYS A 160 8.88 -13.83 -3.93
C LYS A 160 8.02 -14.13 -5.18
N ALA A 161 6.88 -13.47 -5.30
CA ALA A 161 5.91 -13.63 -6.39
C ALA A 161 5.79 -12.37 -7.27
N LEU A 162 6.69 -11.40 -7.10
CA LEU A 162 6.72 -10.18 -7.90
C LEU A 162 7.23 -10.47 -9.31
N THR A 163 6.48 -10.04 -10.32
CA THR A 163 6.82 -10.20 -11.74
C THR A 163 7.06 -8.86 -12.43
N LYS A 164 7.69 -8.87 -13.61
CA LYS A 164 7.82 -7.67 -14.45
C LYS A 164 6.47 -7.10 -14.87
N THR A 165 5.49 -7.97 -15.13
CA THR A 165 4.11 -7.58 -15.47
C THR A 165 3.43 -6.80 -14.35
N ASP A 166 3.77 -7.06 -13.09
CA ASP A 166 3.24 -6.26 -11.98
C ASP A 166 3.74 -4.81 -12.00
N LEU A 167 5.00 -4.59 -12.37
CA LEU A 167 5.56 -3.23 -12.53
C LEU A 167 4.99 -2.53 -13.76
N GLN A 168 4.84 -3.25 -14.88
CA GLN A 168 4.23 -2.72 -16.11
C GLN A 168 2.82 -2.18 -15.85
N LYS A 169 2.01 -2.85 -15.02
CA LYS A 169 0.68 -2.36 -14.63
C LYS A 169 0.74 -1.02 -13.91
N ILE A 170 1.78 -0.76 -13.12
CA ILE A 170 1.96 0.54 -12.46
C ILE A 170 2.38 1.59 -13.49
N GLU A 171 3.28 1.27 -14.42
CA GLU A 171 3.65 2.18 -15.51
C GLU A 171 2.43 2.55 -16.37
N GLU A 172 1.62 1.58 -16.77
CA GLU A 172 0.37 1.77 -17.49
C GLU A 172 -0.60 2.67 -16.71
N TYR A 173 -0.73 2.44 -15.39
CA TYR A 173 -1.58 3.25 -14.53
C TYR A 173 -1.12 4.72 -14.46
N ILE A 174 0.19 4.98 -14.28
CA ILE A 174 0.75 6.34 -14.27
C ILE A 174 0.49 7.04 -15.59
N ASN A 175 0.69 6.34 -16.71
CA ASN A 175 0.49 6.91 -18.04
C ASN A 175 -0.98 7.29 -18.26
N LEU A 176 -1.90 6.40 -17.86
CA LEU A 176 -3.34 6.62 -17.95
C LEU A 176 -3.80 7.80 -17.07
N GLN A 177 -3.25 7.91 -15.85
CA GLN A 177 -3.65 8.91 -14.86
C GLN A 177 -2.68 10.10 -14.79
N SER A 178 -1.94 10.34 -15.87
CA SER A 178 -0.86 11.32 -15.86
C SER A 178 -1.36 12.70 -15.44
N ASP A 179 -2.51 13.17 -15.90
CA ASP A 179 -3.02 14.49 -15.51
C ASP A 179 -3.53 14.57 -14.05
N ASN A 180 -3.83 13.43 -13.43
CA ASN A 180 -4.45 13.34 -12.10
C ASN A 180 -3.44 13.11 -10.97
N LEU A 181 -2.24 12.63 -11.29
CA LEU A 181 -1.19 12.35 -10.31
C LEU A 181 -0.27 13.56 -10.12
N SER A 182 0.07 13.88 -8.88
CA SER A 182 1.04 14.95 -8.61
C SER A 182 2.45 14.62 -9.15
N PRO A 183 3.23 15.62 -9.58
CA PRO A 183 4.58 15.38 -10.13
C PRO A 183 5.51 14.64 -9.18
N SER A 184 5.46 14.95 -7.88
CA SER A 184 6.29 14.31 -6.86
C SER A 184 5.98 12.83 -6.69
N ILE A 185 4.70 12.45 -6.77
CA ILE A 185 4.28 11.04 -6.70
C ILE A 185 4.72 10.27 -7.94
N LYS A 186 4.62 10.87 -9.14
CA LYS A 186 5.15 10.26 -10.37
C LYS A 186 6.64 10.02 -10.29
N GLU A 187 7.41 11.02 -9.85
CA GLU A 187 8.87 10.92 -9.74
C GLU A 187 9.28 9.78 -8.79
N LYS A 188 8.71 9.75 -7.58
CA LYS A 188 8.94 8.66 -6.61
C LYS A 188 8.56 7.29 -7.17
N THR A 189 7.42 7.21 -7.84
CA THR A 189 6.93 5.95 -8.43
C THR A 189 7.86 5.46 -9.54
N ASN A 190 8.30 6.34 -10.44
CA ASN A 190 9.23 5.99 -11.52
C ASN A 190 10.59 5.53 -10.98
N HIS A 191 11.10 6.19 -9.94
CA HIS A 191 12.31 5.77 -9.23
C HIS A 191 12.16 4.35 -8.64
N LEU A 192 11.04 4.08 -7.96
CA LEU A 192 10.78 2.75 -7.42
C LEU A 192 10.66 1.69 -8.52
N ILE A 193 9.94 1.96 -9.63
CA ILE A 193 9.83 1.01 -10.76
C ILE A 193 11.23 0.66 -11.30
N LYS A 194 12.06 1.68 -11.55
CA LYS A 194 13.43 1.49 -12.04
C LYS A 194 14.24 0.63 -11.07
N THR A 195 14.12 0.90 -9.77
CA THR A 195 14.85 0.20 -8.71
C THR A 195 14.34 -1.22 -8.50
N TYR A 196 13.04 -1.50 -8.61
CA TYR A 196 12.52 -2.87 -8.58
C TYR A 196 12.90 -3.65 -9.84
N SER A 197 12.90 -3.03 -11.02
CA SER A 197 13.22 -3.68 -12.29
C SER A 197 14.64 -4.23 -12.33
N THR A 198 15.60 -3.54 -11.72
CA THR A 198 16.99 -4.06 -11.60
C THR A 198 17.11 -5.22 -10.60
N ASN A 199 16.12 -5.39 -9.72
CA ASN A 199 16.10 -6.38 -8.64
C ASN A 199 15.18 -7.59 -8.90
N ILE A 200 14.44 -7.61 -10.01
CA ILE A 200 13.65 -8.76 -10.47
C ILE A 200 14.52 -9.55 -11.46
N LYS A 201 14.95 -10.75 -11.04
CA LYS A 201 15.67 -11.71 -11.89
C LYS A 201 14.70 -12.46 -12.78
#